data_AF-A0A1F6GA02-F1
#
_entry.id   AF-A0A1F6GA02-F1
#
_cell.length_a   1.000
_cell.length_b   1.000
_cell.length_c   1.000
_cell.angle_alpha   90.00
_cell.angle_beta   90.00
_cell.angle_gamma   90.00
#
_symmetry.space_group_name_H-M   'P 1'
#
loop_
_entity.id
_entity.type
_entity.pdbx_description
1 polymer ?
#
loop_
_entity_poly.entity_id
_entity_poly.type
_entity_poly.pdbx_seq_one_letter_code
_entity_poly.pdbx_strand_id
1 'polypeptide(L)'
;MHLTTEVPILSLWVAPEQLLVTRLSGVLDQVAVERWLVGLTMEAAKIPQGHPFKALFDLRGAGFENIESNRFFRQSIPQFLSDHGFWVSYLTPEETRELRTRRQLQTTCCLAMALLHHDEIKMGFFQKRYGHAQEGYFANEDKALGWLKVQKLG
;
A
#
# COMPACT_ATOMS: atom_id res chain seq x y z
N MET A 1 -7.73 15.83 -29.59
CA MET A 1 -8.65 15.40 -28.50
C MET A 1 -8.02 14.16 -27.87
N HIS A 2 -7.16 14.36 -26.86
CA HIS A 2 -6.60 13.23 -26.12
C HIS A 2 -7.67 12.74 -25.16
N LEU A 3 -8.17 11.53 -25.40
CA LEU A 3 -8.96 10.79 -24.42
C LEU A 3 -8.03 10.59 -23.22
N THR A 4 -8.23 11.38 -22.17
CA THR A 4 -7.66 11.08 -20.86
C THR A 4 -8.36 9.81 -20.40
N THR A 5 -7.75 8.65 -20.69
CA THR A 5 -8.12 7.39 -20.06
C THR A 5 -8.07 7.63 -18.56
N GLU A 6 -9.25 7.65 -17.93
CA GLU A 6 -9.36 7.84 -16.49
C GLU A 6 -8.48 6.80 -15.80
N VAL A 7 -7.55 7.30 -14.98
CA VAL A 7 -6.68 6.52 -14.12
C VAL A 7 -7.58 5.83 -13.09
N PRO A 8 -7.67 4.49 -13.05
CA PRO A 8 -8.44 3.81 -12.02
C PRO A 8 -7.73 4.01 -10.68
N ILE A 9 -8.26 4.93 -9.88
CA ILE A 9 -7.88 5.21 -8.50
C ILE A 9 -9.05 4.77 -7.63
N LEU A 10 -8.87 3.69 -6.89
CA LEU A 10 -9.91 3.16 -6.00
C LEU A 10 -9.29 2.82 -4.66
N SER A 11 -9.92 3.26 -3.58
CA SER A 11 -9.68 2.73 -2.24
C SER A 11 -11.02 2.26 -1.67
N LEU A 12 -11.00 1.20 -0.87
CA LEU A 12 -12.19 0.64 -0.26
C LEU A 12 -11.86 -0.01 1.09
N TRP A 13 -12.59 0.38 2.13
CA TRP A 13 -12.66 -0.39 3.37
C TRP A 13 -13.70 -1.51 3.28
N VAL A 14 -13.24 -2.76 3.38
CA VAL A 14 -14.10 -3.96 3.41
C VAL A 14 -14.23 -4.44 4.85
N ALA A 15 -15.20 -3.86 5.58
CA ALA A 15 -15.36 -4.08 7.01
C ALA A 15 -15.47 -5.56 7.46
N PRO A 16 -16.25 -6.43 6.77
CA PRO A 16 -16.34 -7.85 7.17
C PRO A 16 -15.02 -8.62 7.08
N GLU A 17 -14.09 -8.17 6.24
CA GLU A 17 -12.78 -8.81 6.03
C GLU A 17 -11.66 -8.12 6.82
N GLN A 18 -11.99 -7.01 7.49
CA GLN A 18 -11.04 -6.07 8.09
C GLN A 18 -9.89 -5.73 7.12
N LEU A 19 -10.26 -5.45 5.87
CA LEU A 19 -9.34 -5.29 4.75
C LEU A 19 -9.50 -3.92 4.11
N LEU A 20 -8.40 -3.16 4.09
CA LEU A 20 -8.28 -1.95 3.28
C LEU A 20 -7.69 -2.34 1.93
N VAL A 21 -8.44 -2.12 0.86
CA VAL A 21 -7.98 -2.36 -0.51
C VAL A 21 -7.73 -1.03 -1.18
N THR A 22 -6.63 -0.93 -1.92
CA THR A 22 -6.42 0.20 -2.81
C THR A 22 -5.82 -0.26 -4.14
N ARG A 23 -6.24 0.38 -5.22
CA ARG A 23 -5.81 0.12 -6.59
C ARG A 23 -5.42 1.42 -7.26
N LEU A 24 -4.27 1.39 -7.92
CA LEU A 24 -3.71 2.49 -8.68
C LEU A 24 -3.11 1.95 -9.97
N SER A 25 -3.52 2.49 -11.11
CA SER A 25 -3.03 2.03 -12.43
C SER A 25 -3.09 3.16 -13.47
N GLY A 26 -2.30 3.07 -14.54
CA GLY A 26 -2.12 4.14 -15.53
C GLY A 26 -0.83 4.94 -15.32
N VAL A 27 -0.60 5.96 -16.15
CA VAL A 27 0.53 6.87 -16.02
C VAL A 27 0.15 7.98 -15.03
N LEU A 28 0.93 8.10 -13.96
CA LEU A 28 0.62 8.93 -12.80
C LEU A 28 1.55 10.13 -12.73
N ASP A 29 0.98 11.32 -12.68
CA ASP A 29 1.63 12.53 -12.21
C ASP A 29 1.52 12.63 -10.68
N GLN A 30 2.15 13.66 -10.09
CA GLN A 30 2.08 13.89 -8.65
C GLN A 30 0.64 14.12 -8.18
N VAL A 31 -0.17 14.87 -8.95
CA VAL A 31 -1.57 15.18 -8.62
C VAL A 31 -2.42 13.89 -8.53
N ALA A 32 -2.20 12.92 -9.42
CA ALA A 32 -2.84 11.62 -9.36
C ALA A 32 -2.45 10.83 -8.10
N VAL A 33 -1.17 10.84 -7.72
CA VAL A 33 -0.69 10.18 -6.49
C VAL A 33 -1.29 10.86 -5.25
N GLU A 34 -1.38 12.19 -5.21
CA GLU A 34 -2.01 12.93 -4.11
C GLU A 34 -3.50 12.59 -3.98
N ARG A 35 -4.25 12.59 -5.09
CA ARG A 35 -5.67 12.19 -5.09
C ARG A 35 -5.87 10.76 -4.59
N TRP A 36 -5.00 9.84 -5.00
CA TRP A 36 -5.00 8.47 -4.52
C TRP A 36 -4.78 8.39 -3.01
N LEU A 37 -3.78 9.12 -2.48
CA LEU A 37 -3.47 9.14 -1.06
C LEU A 37 -4.61 9.74 -0.22
N VAL A 38 -5.30 10.76 -0.73
CA VAL A 38 -6.51 11.31 -0.11
C VAL A 38 -7.60 10.24 -0.04
N GLY A 39 -7.89 9.55 -1.14
CA GLY A 39 -8.88 8.47 -1.16
C GLY A 39 -8.54 7.32 -0.23
N LEU A 40 -7.26 6.90 -0.20
CA LEU A 40 -6.76 5.88 0.73
C LEU A 40 -6.97 6.30 2.20
N THR A 41 -6.59 7.53 2.54
CA THR A 41 -6.74 8.07 3.90
C THR A 41 -8.21 8.19 4.31
N MET A 42 -9.09 8.60 3.39
CA MET A 42 -10.53 8.69 3.65
C MET A 42 -11.15 7.32 3.96
N GLU A 43 -10.76 6.27 3.24
CA GLU A 43 -11.24 4.91 3.52
C GLU A 43 -10.63 4.34 4.81
N ALA A 44 -9.35 4.62 5.06
CA ALA A 44 -8.69 4.23 6.31
C ALA A 44 -9.36 4.88 7.54
N ALA A 45 -9.86 6.11 7.42
CA ALA A 45 -10.61 6.78 8.49
C ALA A 45 -11.94 6.09 8.86
N LYS A 46 -12.44 5.16 8.04
CA LYS A 46 -13.61 4.33 8.36
C LYS A 46 -13.28 3.13 9.25
N ILE A 47 -11.99 2.82 9.44
CA ILE A 47 -11.54 1.74 10.32
C ILE A 47 -11.82 2.19 11.77
N PRO A 48 -12.58 1.41 12.55
CA PRO A 48 -12.86 1.77 13.94
C PRO A 48 -11.56 1.91 14.74
N GLN A 49 -11.49 2.91 15.61
CA GLN A 49 -10.30 3.20 16.38
C GLN A 49 -9.85 1.97 17.19
N GLY A 50 -8.56 1.60 17.09
CA GLY A 50 -8.01 0.45 17.81
C GLY A 50 -8.32 -0.91 17.18
N HIS A 51 -9.08 -0.96 16.08
CA HIS A 51 -9.30 -2.21 15.36
C HIS A 51 -8.12 -2.54 14.47
N PRO A 52 -7.59 -3.77 14.53
CA PRO A 52 -6.57 -4.20 13.60
C PRO A 52 -7.16 -4.39 12.20
N PHE A 53 -6.33 -4.21 11.19
CA PHE A 53 -6.70 -4.40 9.79
C PHE A 53 -5.55 -4.95 8.96
N LYS A 54 -5.87 -5.35 7.73
CA LYS A 54 -4.93 -5.77 6.69
C LYS A 54 -5.02 -4.82 5.51
N ALA A 55 -3.94 -4.69 4.74
CA ALA A 55 -3.91 -3.83 3.57
C ALA A 55 -3.54 -4.60 2.28
N LEU A 56 -4.26 -4.31 1.19
CA LEU A 56 -3.92 -4.75 -0.16
C LEU A 56 -3.59 -3.50 -1.01
N PHE A 57 -2.36 -3.40 -1.50
CA PHE A 57 -1.93 -2.35 -2.42
C PHE A 57 -1.78 -2.93 -3.82
N ASP A 58 -2.76 -2.72 -4.69
CA ASP A 58 -2.74 -3.18 -6.06
C ASP A 58 -2.17 -2.11 -7.01
N LEU A 59 -0.90 -2.29 -7.39
CA LEU A 59 -0.13 -1.37 -8.23
C LEU A 59 0.09 -1.93 -9.64
N ARG A 60 -0.69 -2.93 -10.05
CA ARG A 60 -0.59 -3.49 -11.40
C ARG A 60 -1.00 -2.42 -12.42
N GLY A 61 -0.17 -2.24 -13.44
CA GLY A 61 -0.37 -1.19 -14.45
C GLY A 61 -0.03 0.23 -14.00
N ALA A 62 0.45 0.47 -12.77
CA ALA A 62 0.94 1.78 -12.37
C ALA A 62 2.29 2.10 -13.04
N GLY A 63 2.34 3.27 -13.68
CA GLY A 63 3.55 3.92 -14.17
C GLY A 63 3.59 5.38 -13.72
N PHE A 64 4.72 6.06 -13.87
CA PHE A 64 4.88 7.45 -13.43
C PHE A 64 5.36 8.31 -14.58
N GLU A 65 4.80 9.51 -14.70
CA GLU A 65 5.15 10.47 -15.75
C GLU A 65 6.61 10.94 -15.63
N ASN A 66 7.11 11.07 -14.40
CA ASN A 66 8.45 11.56 -14.12
C ASN A 66 9.04 10.96 -12.82
N ILE A 67 10.34 11.22 -12.59
CA ILE A 67 11.08 10.73 -11.43
C ILE A 67 10.52 11.29 -10.12
N GLU A 68 10.04 12.53 -10.13
CA GLU A 68 9.48 13.20 -8.94
C GLU A 68 8.18 12.51 -8.48
N SER A 69 7.28 12.21 -9.42
CA SER A 69 6.02 11.50 -9.15
C SER A 69 6.28 10.08 -8.62
N ASN A 70 7.26 9.37 -9.20
CA ASN A 70 7.69 8.06 -8.71
C ASN A 70 8.31 8.15 -7.30
N ARG A 71 9.15 9.16 -7.04
CA ARG A 71 9.75 9.38 -5.72
C ARG A 71 8.68 9.68 -4.67
N PHE A 72 7.75 10.57 -4.97
CA PHE A 72 6.64 10.92 -4.09
C PHE A 72 5.81 9.67 -3.75
N PHE A 73 5.41 8.91 -4.77
CA PHE A 73 4.67 7.65 -4.58
C PHE A 73 5.42 6.63 -3.71
N ARG A 74 6.73 6.45 -3.94
CA ARG A 74 7.56 5.51 -3.17
C ARG A 74 7.59 5.83 -1.68
N GLN A 75 7.40 7.08 -1.31
CA GLN A 75 7.34 7.53 0.08
C GLN A 75 5.92 7.43 0.66
N SER A 76 4.88 7.49 -0.18
CA SER A 76 3.48 7.50 0.28
C SER A 76 3.03 6.21 0.97
N ILE A 77 3.27 5.03 0.39
CA ILE A 77 2.88 3.74 1.01
C ILE A 77 3.59 3.53 2.36
N PRO A 78 4.93 3.67 2.47
CA PRO A 78 5.60 3.53 3.75
C PRO A 78 5.14 4.52 4.81
N GLN A 79 4.92 5.79 4.44
CA GLN A 79 4.41 6.79 5.37
C GLN A 79 3.01 6.41 5.87
N PHE A 80 2.09 6.09 4.95
CA PHE A 80 0.74 5.65 5.30
C PHE A 80 0.75 4.45 6.24
N LEU A 81 1.55 3.42 5.95
CA LEU A 81 1.64 2.22 6.79
C LEU A 81 2.26 2.54 8.16
N SER A 82 3.28 3.40 8.20
CA SER A 82 3.93 3.85 9.43
C SER A 82 2.96 4.61 10.34
N ASP A 83 2.10 5.46 9.75
CA ASP A 83 1.04 6.17 10.46
C ASP A 83 0.01 5.21 11.08
N HIS A 84 -0.09 3.98 10.54
CA HIS A 84 -0.94 2.89 11.03
C HIS A 84 -0.12 1.76 11.72
N GLY A 85 1.07 2.08 12.25
CA GLY A 85 1.85 1.18 13.08
C GLY A 85 2.58 0.04 12.36
N PHE A 86 2.59 0.02 11.02
CA PHE A 86 3.25 -1.01 10.22
C PHE A 86 4.55 -0.48 9.59
N TRP A 87 5.59 -1.31 9.61
CA TRP A 87 6.90 -0.97 9.04
C TRP A 87 7.22 -1.88 7.86
N VAL A 88 7.40 -1.28 6.69
CA VAL A 88 7.80 -2.01 5.48
C VAL A 88 9.28 -2.37 5.50
N SER A 89 9.59 -3.60 5.10
CA SER A 89 10.95 -4.15 5.18
C SER A 89 11.86 -3.74 4.04
N TYR A 90 11.32 -3.19 2.96
CA TYR A 90 12.11 -2.78 1.79
C TYR A 90 12.82 -1.43 1.95
N LEU A 91 12.54 -0.68 3.02
CA LEU A 91 13.20 0.59 3.30
C LEU A 91 14.63 0.40 3.81
N THR A 92 15.48 1.37 3.49
CA THR A 92 16.81 1.49 4.08
C THR A 92 16.73 1.88 5.56
N PRO A 93 17.79 1.66 6.35
CA PRO A 93 17.85 2.12 7.74
C PRO A 93 17.67 3.64 7.91
N GLU A 94 18.07 4.42 6.92
CA GLU A 94 17.92 5.88 6.90
C GLU A 94 16.45 6.27 6.71
N GLU A 95 15.80 5.78 5.65
CA GLU A 95 14.37 6.01 5.39
C GLU A 95 13.50 5.54 6.57
N THR A 96 13.84 4.39 7.17
CA THR A 96 13.14 3.88 8.36
C THR A 96 13.28 4.83 9.55
N ARG A 97 14.45 5.45 9.75
CA ARG A 97 14.70 6.39 10.84
C ARG A 97 13.91 7.68 10.65
N GLU A 98 13.85 8.20 9.42
CA GLU A 98 13.07 9.39 9.09
C GLU A 98 11.58 9.23 9.34
N LEU A 99 11.02 8.04 9.07
CA LEU A 99 9.63 7.74 9.39
C LEU A 99 9.38 7.64 10.90
N ARG A 100 10.32 7.03 11.65
CA ARG A 100 10.20 6.87 13.11
C ARG A 100 10.19 8.20 13.87
N THR A 101 10.90 9.22 13.40
CA THR A 101 10.93 10.53 14.06
C THR A 101 9.61 11.30 13.91
N ARG A 102 8.78 10.95 12.91
CA ARG A 102 7.49 11.59 12.63
C ARG A 102 6.32 11.01 13.42
N ARG A 103 6.56 10.06 14.32
CA ARG A 103 5.53 9.29 15.03
C ARG A 103 4.50 10.19 15.71
N GLN A 104 3.24 10.11 15.25
CA GLN A 104 2.07 10.33 16.10
C GLN A 104 1.58 8.98 16.62
N LEU A 105 1.25 8.91 17.91
CA LEU A 105 0.70 7.70 18.54
C LEU A 105 -0.73 7.47 18.04
N GLN A 106 -0.89 6.89 16.86
CA GLN A 106 -2.18 6.30 16.48
C GLN A 106 -2.28 4.87 17.02
N THR A 107 -3.51 4.50 17.42
CA THR A 107 -3.84 3.22 18.05
C THR A 107 -4.28 2.16 17.04
N THR A 108 -4.43 2.51 15.76
CA THR A 108 -4.81 1.56 14.70
C THR A 108 -3.57 0.83 14.21
N CYS A 109 -3.63 -0.51 14.21
CA CYS A 109 -2.49 -1.36 13.88
C CYS A 109 -2.79 -2.14 12.59
N CYS A 110 -2.18 -1.72 11.48
CA CYS A 110 -2.07 -2.57 10.31
C CYS A 110 -1.23 -3.79 10.69
N LEU A 111 -1.79 -4.99 10.57
CA LEU A 111 -1.14 -6.24 11.01
C LEU A 111 -0.48 -7.01 9.88
N ALA A 112 -0.95 -6.83 8.65
CA ALA A 112 -0.32 -7.39 7.47
C ALA A 112 -0.61 -6.55 6.23
N MET A 113 0.33 -6.56 5.29
CA MET A 113 0.13 -5.96 3.97
C MET A 113 0.50 -6.94 2.85
N ALA A 114 -0.21 -6.83 1.73
CA ALA A 114 0.16 -7.44 0.47
C ALA A 114 0.29 -6.36 -0.62
N LEU A 115 1.40 -6.39 -1.37
CA LEU A 115 1.66 -5.47 -2.49
C LEU A 115 1.61 -6.25 -3.80
N LEU A 116 0.78 -5.81 -4.74
CA LEU A 116 0.74 -6.36 -6.08
C LEU A 116 1.46 -5.46 -7.07
N HIS A 117 2.21 -6.09 -7.98
CA HIS A 117 2.79 -5.42 -9.13
C HIS A 117 2.71 -6.32 -10.36
N HIS A 118 2.68 -5.73 -11.54
CA HIS A 118 2.57 -6.47 -12.81
C HIS A 118 3.86 -7.22 -13.21
N ASP A 119 4.94 -7.08 -12.44
CA ASP A 119 6.26 -7.63 -12.77
C ASP A 119 6.53 -8.81 -11.84
N GLU A 120 6.33 -10.02 -12.36
CA GLU A 120 6.49 -11.27 -11.63
C GLU A 120 7.92 -11.47 -11.11
N ILE A 121 8.92 -11.08 -11.91
CA ILE A 121 10.32 -11.24 -11.55
C ILE A 121 10.64 -10.33 -10.37
N LYS A 122 10.27 -9.05 -10.47
CA LYS A 122 10.44 -8.07 -9.38
C LYS A 122 9.72 -8.51 -8.10
N MET A 123 8.47 -8.98 -8.21
CA MET A 123 7.73 -9.45 -7.03
C MET A 123 8.34 -10.71 -6.43
N GLY A 124 8.88 -11.63 -7.23
CA GLY A 124 9.65 -12.77 -6.74
C GLY A 124 10.89 -12.35 -5.95
N PHE A 125 11.65 -11.36 -6.45
CA PHE A 125 12.79 -10.80 -5.73
C PHE A 125 12.39 -10.12 -4.43
N PHE A 126 11.33 -9.30 -4.45
CA PHE A 126 10.83 -8.61 -3.26
C PHE A 126 10.33 -9.61 -2.21
N GLN A 127 9.53 -10.59 -2.61
CA GLN A 127 9.05 -11.64 -1.72
C GLN A 127 10.21 -12.41 -1.07
N LYS A 128 11.26 -12.74 -1.82
CA LYS A 128 12.42 -13.45 -1.30
C LYS A 128 13.27 -12.60 -0.34
N ARG A 129 13.41 -11.30 -0.62
CA ARG A 129 14.32 -10.41 0.09
C ARG A 129 13.69 -9.74 1.31
N TYR A 130 12.42 -9.38 1.20
CA TYR A 130 11.72 -8.53 2.16
C TYR A 130 10.45 -9.19 2.70
N GLY A 131 9.92 -10.21 2.02
CA GLY A 131 8.68 -10.85 2.44
C GLY A 131 8.86 -11.66 3.73
N HIS A 132 7.86 -11.59 4.60
CA HIS A 132 7.80 -12.32 5.87
C HIS A 132 6.35 -12.54 6.30
N ALA A 133 6.13 -13.00 7.54
CA ALA A 133 4.80 -13.38 8.03
C ALA A 133 3.73 -12.30 7.89
N GLN A 134 4.09 -11.01 7.88
CA GLN A 134 3.15 -9.88 7.84
C GLN A 134 3.30 -9.02 6.58
N GLU A 135 4.26 -9.35 5.71
CA GLU A 135 4.54 -8.58 4.49
C GLU A 135 4.69 -9.52 3.29
N GLY A 136 3.78 -9.40 2.32
CA GLY A 136 3.78 -10.22 1.12
C GLY A 136 3.82 -9.41 -0.17
N TYR A 137 4.46 -9.96 -1.20
CA TYR A 137 4.63 -9.35 -2.51
C TYR A 137 4.20 -10.34 -3.59
N PHE A 138 3.30 -9.92 -4.46
CA PHE A 138 2.61 -10.82 -5.38
C PHE A 138 2.47 -10.18 -6.76
N ALA A 139 2.40 -11.01 -7.79
CA ALA A 139 1.96 -10.57 -9.11
C ALA A 139 0.53 -11.02 -9.44
N ASN A 140 0.01 -11.97 -8.66
CA ASN A 140 -1.32 -12.53 -8.80
C ASN A 140 -2.21 -12.13 -7.62
N GLU A 141 -3.39 -11.62 -7.93
CA GLU A 141 -4.35 -11.09 -6.96
C GLU A 141 -4.96 -12.18 -6.08
N ASP A 142 -5.33 -13.32 -6.65
CA ASP A 142 -5.91 -14.43 -5.88
C ASP A 142 -4.92 -14.96 -4.84
N LYS A 143 -3.63 -15.03 -5.18
CA LYS A 143 -2.57 -15.41 -4.24
C LYS A 143 -2.42 -14.40 -3.11
N ALA A 144 -2.43 -13.10 -3.43
CA ALA A 144 -2.34 -12.04 -2.42
C ALA A 144 -3.54 -12.04 -1.47
N LEU A 145 -4.76 -12.12 -2.02
CA LEU A 145 -6.00 -12.17 -1.25
C LEU A 145 -6.07 -13.45 -0.41
N GLY A 146 -5.73 -14.59 -0.97
CA GLY A 146 -5.65 -15.86 -0.25
C GLY A 146 -4.67 -15.80 0.92
N TRP A 147 -3.49 -15.22 0.68
CA TRP A 147 -2.48 -15.02 1.72
C TRP A 147 -2.96 -14.05 2.81
N LEU A 148 -3.63 -12.95 2.46
CA LEU A 148 -4.21 -12.01 3.44
C LEU A 148 -5.34 -12.63 4.25
N LYS A 149 -6.17 -13.49 3.66
CA LYS A 149 -7.29 -14.14 4.36
C LYS A 149 -6.82 -15.02 5.52
N VAL A 150 -5.64 -15.66 5.39
CA VAL A 150 -5.08 -16.52 6.43
C VAL A 150 -4.22 -15.78 7.47
N GLN A 151 -3.97 -14.48 7.27
CA GLN A 151 -3.28 -13.68 8.28
C GLN A 151 -4.16 -13.51 9.51
N LYS A 152 -3.60 -13.87 10.67
CA LYS A 152 -4.27 -13.71 11.96
C LYS A 152 -4.31 -12.23 12.32
N LEU A 153 -5.52 -11.74 12.57
CA LEU A 153 -5.71 -10.50 13.29
C LEU A 153 -5.61 -10.87 14.77
N GLY A 154 -4.69 -10.22 15.49
CA GLY A 154 -4.35 -10.54 16.88
C GLY A 154 -5.53 -10.48 17.84
#